data_AF-A0A6P8PB94-F1
#
_entry.id   AF-A0A6P8PB94-F1
#
_cell.length_a   1.000
_cell.length_b   1.000
_cell.length_c   1.000
_cell.angle_alpha   90.00
_cell.angle_beta   90.00
_cell.angle_gamma   90.00
#
_symmetry.space_group_name_H-M   'P 1'
#
loop_
_entity.id
_entity.type
_entity.pdbx_description
1 polymer ?
#
loop_
_entity_poly.entity_id
_entity_poly.type
_entity_poly.pdbx_seq_one_letter_code
_entity_poly.pdbx_strand_id
1 'polypeptide(L)'
;MLEELSSECPRVEHQTPLQQSLDESSLTWLNREMVLLAKLHETEMATRSAEILMSSLREKVAEMPSAANLTASDVLNITKEKNQFLRELETFTILKGTLEHLLKRTEYRKFSSKEINNDIENLLERVFETETENMKLKNKVLETENYYEDLSRRLQLEKDKTLRAKELSVSIEATHNRLQNLLQKKEAKNDRLTAQMQDLEMIIAKRKLEIKDMKCENSSLKEKTAHDKEALKKAIRTQKQRAQHFKTIAKNVPYQIRAQDNSLSEALSACNIWKSRHERAVEEKTELEIQFKTLTKHITGILADLQKIQDDDRSSKEQLLGKIHVAETENSNIVQENENLKASIGALENKNVSIEDELLDLQDKTKKQKSFVERYEAQVYKIQAEVMEIRNRLEKSLNEKKLINEQKNLEIEKVDANNLILGNQSWQKTNVQIQRKLIELNQKFENMVKLNQELKGKLANQEKNLHHSEVQLFEKSKECSDLTRLLEAAVYEGKKQVFAEKKKITLSEKNFQKKVMDLEIELSMKKEEQKQITYVLSTSEKYYHLQMKDMQHSLDQTENQNQGAQKYVQFLKATYATMFE
;
A
#
# COMPACT_ATOMS: atom_id res chain seq x y z
N MET A 1 49.80 5.93 -86.85
CA MET A 1 50.61 4.75 -87.23
C MET A 1 49.78 3.85 -88.13
N LEU A 2 49.71 4.19 -89.42
CA LEU A 2 49.35 3.34 -90.57
C LEU A 2 49.43 4.28 -91.79
N GLU A 3 50.65 4.71 -92.08
CA GLU A 3 51.00 5.64 -93.15
C GLU A 3 52.25 5.08 -93.84
N GLU A 4 52.04 3.95 -94.51
CA GLU A 4 53.00 3.16 -95.28
C GLU A 4 52.19 2.18 -96.15
N LEU A 5 52.82 1.58 -97.17
CA LEU A 5 52.18 0.71 -98.18
C LEU A 5 51.24 1.43 -99.17
N SER A 6 51.73 2.48 -99.83
CA SER A 6 51.23 2.90 -101.15
C SER A 6 52.42 3.24 -102.06
N SER A 7 52.94 2.22 -102.75
CA SER A 7 54.03 2.35 -103.74
C SER A 7 54.04 1.13 -104.68
N GLU A 8 54.74 1.27 -105.81
CA GLU A 8 55.18 0.20 -106.72
C GLU A 8 54.12 -0.71 -107.37
N CYS A 9 53.61 -0.25 -108.53
CA CYS A 9 53.36 -1.16 -109.66
C CYS A 9 53.62 -0.42 -110.99
N PRO A 10 54.67 -0.77 -111.77
CA PRO A 10 55.06 -0.02 -112.95
C PRO A 10 54.19 -0.34 -114.18
N ARG A 11 53.75 0.71 -114.88
CA ARG A 11 52.95 0.60 -116.11
C ARG A 11 53.88 0.42 -117.32
N VAL A 12 53.97 -0.80 -117.85
CA VAL A 12 54.78 -1.09 -119.04
C VAL A 12 53.99 -0.78 -120.31
N GLU A 13 54.46 0.18 -121.10
CA GLU A 13 53.96 0.46 -122.44
C GLU A 13 54.85 -0.23 -123.48
N HIS A 14 54.26 -1.09 -124.33
CA HIS A 14 54.96 -1.73 -125.43
C HIS A 14 54.59 -1.08 -126.77
N GLN A 15 55.57 -0.46 -127.42
CA GLN A 15 55.56 -0.20 -128.87
C GLN A 15 56.42 -1.27 -129.56
N THR A 16 55.97 -1.80 -130.69
CA THR A 16 56.79 -2.64 -131.59
C THR A 16 56.42 -2.39 -133.06
N PRO A 17 57.39 -2.37 -134.00
CA PRO A 17 57.16 -1.87 -135.37
C PRO A 17 56.93 -2.99 -136.40
N LEU A 18 55.95 -2.81 -137.29
CA LEU A 18 55.65 -3.71 -138.41
C LEU A 18 55.37 -2.90 -139.69
N GLN A 19 56.44 -2.36 -140.31
CA GLN A 19 56.32 -1.66 -141.61
C GLN A 19 57.59 -1.60 -142.47
N GLN A 20 58.79 -1.86 -141.92
CA GLN A 20 60.06 -1.70 -142.65
C GLN A 20 60.53 -2.93 -143.45
N SER A 21 59.88 -4.09 -143.30
CA SER A 21 60.36 -5.37 -143.88
C SER A 21 59.77 -5.74 -145.25
N LEU A 22 58.79 -4.98 -145.78
CA LEU A 22 58.05 -5.36 -147.00
C LEU A 22 58.73 -4.91 -148.32
N ASP A 23 59.34 -3.73 -148.36
CA ASP A 23 59.83 -3.13 -149.62
C ASP A 23 61.06 -3.85 -150.20
N GLU A 24 62.04 -4.20 -149.37
CA GLU A 24 63.29 -4.81 -149.85
C GLU A 24 63.06 -6.14 -150.59
N SER A 25 62.11 -6.95 -150.14
CA SER A 25 61.82 -8.25 -150.74
C SER A 25 61.38 -8.12 -152.21
N SER A 26 60.48 -7.16 -152.48
CA SER A 26 59.86 -6.93 -153.79
C SER A 26 60.86 -6.53 -154.87
N LEU A 27 61.82 -5.64 -154.55
CA LEU A 27 62.88 -5.23 -155.48
C LEU A 27 63.79 -6.40 -155.89
N THR A 28 64.03 -7.39 -155.01
CA THR A 28 64.86 -8.55 -155.34
C THR A 28 64.20 -9.57 -156.28
N TRP A 29 62.89 -9.46 -156.52
CA TRP A 29 62.15 -10.34 -157.42
C TRP A 29 62.25 -9.87 -158.88
N LEU A 30 61.83 -8.62 -159.15
CA LEU A 30 61.86 -7.99 -160.48
C LEU A 30 63.22 -8.11 -161.19
N ASN A 31 64.31 -7.83 -160.46
CA ASN A 31 65.67 -7.86 -161.01
C ASN A 31 66.11 -9.29 -161.43
N ARG A 32 65.50 -10.34 -160.87
CA ARG A 32 65.82 -11.74 -161.21
C ARG A 32 64.98 -12.26 -162.38
N GLU A 33 63.75 -11.78 -162.53
CA GLU A 33 62.90 -12.06 -163.70
C GLU A 33 63.59 -11.58 -165.00
N MET A 34 64.17 -10.37 -164.97
CA MET A 34 64.95 -9.80 -166.09
C MET A 34 66.17 -10.64 -166.48
N VAL A 35 66.91 -11.20 -165.51
CA VAL A 35 68.09 -12.02 -165.79
C VAL A 35 67.73 -13.33 -166.49
N LEU A 36 66.59 -13.94 -166.12
CA LEU A 36 66.10 -15.17 -166.75
C LEU A 36 65.63 -14.90 -168.19
N LEU A 37 64.88 -13.81 -168.41
CA LEU A 37 64.49 -13.34 -169.74
C LEU A 37 65.70 -13.03 -170.65
N ALA A 38 66.71 -12.34 -170.14
CA ALA A 38 67.90 -11.97 -170.91
C ALA A 38 68.67 -13.21 -171.41
N LYS A 39 68.84 -14.25 -170.56
CA LYS A 39 69.50 -15.50 -170.97
C LYS A 39 68.68 -16.34 -171.93
N LEU A 40 67.35 -16.24 -171.90
CA LEU A 40 66.47 -16.90 -172.87
C LEU A 40 66.65 -16.31 -174.28
N HIS A 41 66.77 -14.98 -174.39
CA HIS A 41 67.11 -14.32 -175.64
C HIS A 41 68.53 -14.66 -176.14
N GLU A 42 69.52 -14.78 -175.24
CA GLU A 42 70.87 -15.24 -175.63
C GLU A 42 70.85 -16.67 -176.23
N THR A 43 70.10 -17.62 -175.64
CA THR A 43 69.94 -18.96 -176.22
C THR A 43 69.32 -18.93 -177.63
N GLU A 44 68.33 -18.08 -177.87
CA GLU A 44 67.66 -17.95 -179.16
C GLU A 44 68.61 -17.42 -180.24
N MET A 45 69.42 -16.41 -179.91
CA MET A 45 70.40 -15.83 -180.83
C MET A 45 71.57 -16.79 -181.12
N ALA A 46 72.06 -17.53 -180.13
CA ALA A 46 73.07 -18.57 -180.35
C ALA A 46 72.55 -19.70 -181.26
N THR A 47 71.28 -20.10 -181.09
CA THR A 47 70.63 -21.10 -181.95
C THR A 47 70.61 -20.66 -183.42
N ARG A 48 70.20 -19.40 -183.68
CA ARG A 48 70.22 -18.81 -185.04
C ARG A 48 71.63 -18.74 -185.64
N SER A 49 72.65 -18.40 -184.85
CA SER A 49 74.06 -18.39 -185.30
C SER A 49 74.50 -19.77 -185.80
N ALA A 50 74.22 -20.82 -185.01
CA ALA A 50 74.55 -22.20 -185.34
C ALA A 50 73.78 -22.71 -186.59
N GLU A 51 72.51 -22.34 -186.74
CA GLU A 51 71.65 -22.74 -187.88
C GLU A 51 72.11 -22.12 -189.21
N ILE A 52 72.53 -20.85 -189.20
CA ILE A 52 73.13 -20.17 -190.36
C ILE A 52 74.46 -20.82 -190.74
N LEU A 53 75.30 -21.16 -189.76
CA LEU A 53 76.58 -21.83 -190.00
C LEU A 53 76.39 -23.25 -190.57
N MET A 54 75.42 -24.04 -190.08
CA MET A 54 75.08 -25.33 -190.70
C MET A 54 74.67 -25.17 -192.17
N SER A 55 73.86 -24.16 -192.46
CA SER A 55 73.33 -23.92 -193.80
C SER A 55 74.46 -23.64 -194.80
N SER A 56 75.39 -22.73 -194.46
CA SER A 56 76.54 -22.41 -195.32
C SER A 56 77.51 -23.59 -195.50
N LEU A 57 77.74 -24.39 -194.45
CA LEU A 57 78.57 -25.61 -194.54
C LEU A 57 77.94 -26.66 -195.46
N ARG A 58 76.62 -26.82 -195.41
CA ARG A 58 75.87 -27.77 -196.24
C ARG A 58 75.89 -27.40 -197.71
N GLU A 59 75.79 -26.10 -198.01
CA GLU A 59 75.76 -25.56 -199.37
C GLU A 59 77.12 -25.76 -200.07
N LYS A 60 78.24 -25.38 -199.42
CA LYS A 60 79.60 -25.59 -199.95
C LYS A 60 79.97 -27.06 -200.18
N VAL A 61 79.38 -27.98 -199.43
CA VAL A 61 79.58 -29.44 -199.62
C VAL A 61 78.81 -29.96 -200.84
N ALA A 62 77.76 -29.26 -201.31
CA ALA A 62 76.94 -29.68 -202.44
C ALA A 62 77.51 -29.26 -203.81
N GLU A 63 78.34 -28.21 -203.89
CA GLU A 63 78.77 -27.60 -205.16
C GLU A 63 80.08 -28.16 -205.77
N MET A 64 80.70 -29.20 -205.19
CA MET A 64 82.04 -29.68 -205.57
C MET A 64 82.04 -30.84 -206.59
N PRO A 65 82.53 -30.65 -207.85
CA PRO A 65 82.50 -31.71 -208.88
C PRO A 65 83.84 -32.47 -209.04
N SER A 66 83.74 -33.80 -209.20
CA SER A 66 84.78 -34.74 -209.65
C SER A 66 86.11 -34.82 -208.87
N ALA A 67 86.39 -35.99 -208.28
CA ALA A 67 87.60 -36.25 -207.51
C ALA A 67 88.85 -36.55 -208.38
N ALA A 68 89.33 -35.55 -209.11
CA ALA A 68 90.68 -35.51 -209.68
C ALA A 68 91.21 -34.08 -209.61
N ASN A 69 92.19 -33.83 -208.73
CA ASN A 69 92.77 -32.52 -208.38
C ASN A 69 91.92 -31.64 -207.43
N LEU A 70 91.73 -32.08 -206.18
CA LEU A 70 91.47 -31.16 -205.06
C LEU A 70 92.81 -30.55 -204.58
N THR A 71 92.81 -29.27 -204.21
CA THR A 71 94.01 -28.60 -203.68
C THR A 71 93.99 -28.51 -202.15
N ALA A 72 95.16 -28.30 -201.55
CA ALA A 72 95.28 -28.19 -200.09
C ALA A 72 94.51 -26.99 -199.49
N SER A 73 94.16 -25.99 -200.30
CA SER A 73 93.34 -24.84 -199.92
C SER A 73 91.91 -25.26 -199.53
N ASP A 74 91.34 -26.19 -200.29
CA ASP A 74 89.91 -26.54 -200.23
C ASP A 74 89.59 -27.30 -198.94
N VAL A 75 90.49 -28.22 -198.55
CA VAL A 75 90.43 -28.98 -197.29
C VAL A 75 90.60 -28.07 -196.07
N LEU A 76 91.45 -27.03 -196.16
CA LEU A 76 91.74 -26.12 -195.06
C LEU A 76 90.50 -25.28 -194.68
N ASN A 77 89.78 -24.77 -195.68
CA ASN A 77 88.59 -23.94 -195.46
C ASN A 77 87.44 -24.72 -194.82
N ILE A 78 87.12 -25.92 -195.32
CA ILE A 78 86.08 -26.79 -194.74
C ILE A 78 86.40 -27.13 -193.27
N THR A 79 87.67 -27.43 -192.98
CA THR A 79 88.13 -27.72 -191.61
C THR A 79 87.96 -26.51 -190.68
N LYS A 80 88.21 -25.30 -191.18
CA LYS A 80 88.06 -24.05 -190.41
C LYS A 80 86.60 -23.75 -190.07
N GLU A 81 85.68 -23.93 -191.02
CA GLU A 81 84.24 -23.67 -190.82
C GLU A 81 83.60 -24.71 -189.89
N LYS A 82 83.96 -26.00 -190.02
CA LYS A 82 83.58 -27.05 -189.05
C LYS A 82 83.98 -26.68 -187.62
N ASN A 83 85.20 -26.19 -187.44
CA ASN A 83 85.73 -25.79 -186.14
C ASN A 83 85.17 -24.44 -185.64
N GLN A 84 84.36 -23.73 -186.42
CA GLN A 84 83.57 -22.60 -185.97
C GLN A 84 82.17 -23.07 -185.52
N PHE A 85 81.50 -23.90 -186.31
CA PHE A 85 80.20 -24.49 -185.94
C PHE A 85 80.24 -25.27 -184.62
N LEU A 86 81.28 -26.10 -184.40
CA LEU A 86 81.41 -26.87 -183.15
C LEU A 86 81.51 -25.98 -181.90
N ARG A 87 82.10 -24.79 -181.98
CA ARG A 87 82.16 -23.84 -180.85
C ARG A 87 80.82 -23.19 -180.56
N GLU A 88 80.02 -22.90 -181.59
CA GLU A 88 78.65 -22.37 -181.39
C GLU A 88 77.66 -23.42 -180.87
N LEU A 89 77.92 -24.70 -181.17
CA LEU A 89 77.18 -25.79 -180.53
C LEU A 89 77.53 -25.93 -179.03
N GLU A 90 78.79 -25.69 -178.67
CA GLU A 90 79.28 -25.69 -177.29
C GLU A 90 78.74 -24.50 -176.48
N THR A 91 78.73 -23.27 -177.04
CA THR A 91 78.12 -22.09 -176.40
C THR A 91 76.62 -22.30 -176.16
N PHE A 92 75.87 -22.82 -177.15
CA PHE A 92 74.46 -23.17 -176.98
C PHE A 92 74.24 -24.21 -175.87
N THR A 93 75.08 -25.25 -175.81
CA THR A 93 74.98 -26.32 -174.80
C THR A 93 75.19 -25.78 -173.39
N ILE A 94 76.17 -24.89 -173.19
CA ILE A 94 76.42 -24.21 -171.92
C ILE A 94 75.24 -23.30 -171.54
N LEU A 95 74.77 -22.47 -172.47
CA LEU A 95 73.66 -21.54 -172.24
C LEU A 95 72.36 -22.26 -171.85
N LYS A 96 72.02 -23.37 -172.53
CA LYS A 96 70.90 -24.24 -172.18
C LYS A 96 71.02 -24.74 -170.73
N GLY A 97 72.19 -25.25 -170.34
CA GLY A 97 72.44 -25.74 -168.98
C GLY A 97 72.22 -24.66 -167.91
N THR A 98 72.65 -23.42 -168.18
CA THR A 98 72.36 -22.29 -167.27
C THR A 98 70.86 -21.94 -167.20
N LEU A 99 70.12 -22.06 -168.30
CA LEU A 99 68.69 -21.75 -168.33
C LEU A 99 67.87 -22.77 -167.51
N GLU A 100 68.15 -24.07 -167.67
CA GLU A 100 67.49 -25.15 -166.91
C GLU A 100 67.73 -25.03 -165.40
N HIS A 101 68.94 -24.62 -164.99
CA HIS A 101 69.27 -24.37 -163.59
C HIS A 101 68.52 -23.15 -163.01
N LEU A 102 68.37 -22.07 -163.79
CA LEU A 102 67.60 -20.89 -163.37
C LEU A 102 66.09 -21.19 -163.22
N LEU A 103 65.51 -21.98 -164.13
CA LEU A 103 64.11 -22.40 -164.06
C LEU A 103 63.83 -23.24 -162.81
N LYS A 104 64.61 -24.31 -162.55
CA LYS A 104 64.45 -25.11 -161.32
C LYS A 104 64.58 -24.25 -160.05
N ARG A 105 65.48 -23.26 -160.05
CA ARG A 105 65.68 -22.35 -158.91
C ARG A 105 64.51 -21.40 -158.67
N THR A 106 63.74 -21.00 -159.70
CA THR A 106 62.54 -20.18 -159.50
C THR A 106 61.33 -21.01 -159.06
N GLU A 107 61.20 -22.24 -159.54
CA GLU A 107 60.15 -23.19 -159.12
C GLU A 107 60.28 -23.57 -157.63
N TYR A 108 61.46 -24.01 -157.18
CA TYR A 108 61.71 -24.32 -155.77
C TYR A 108 61.45 -23.12 -154.85
N ARG A 109 61.78 -21.89 -155.28
CA ARG A 109 61.50 -20.67 -154.49
C ARG A 109 60.01 -20.36 -154.42
N LYS A 110 59.22 -20.61 -155.48
CA LYS A 110 57.76 -20.43 -155.48
C LYS A 110 57.09 -21.43 -154.52
N PHE A 111 57.57 -22.67 -154.45
CA PHE A 111 57.08 -23.67 -153.51
C PHE A 111 57.39 -23.29 -152.05
N SER A 112 58.67 -23.06 -151.74
CA SER A 112 59.12 -22.66 -150.40
C SER A 112 58.48 -21.35 -149.91
N SER A 113 58.25 -20.37 -150.79
CA SER A 113 57.54 -19.14 -150.42
C SER A 113 56.06 -19.37 -150.08
N LYS A 114 55.43 -20.42 -150.60
CA LYS A 114 54.05 -20.78 -150.26
C LYS A 114 53.97 -21.50 -148.91
N GLU A 115 54.93 -22.38 -148.64
CA GLU A 115 55.08 -23.03 -147.32
C GLU A 115 55.32 -22.00 -146.22
N ILE A 116 56.28 -21.07 -146.43
CA ILE A 116 56.58 -20.00 -145.47
C ILE A 116 55.37 -19.10 -145.21
N ASN A 117 54.60 -18.73 -146.24
CA ASN A 117 53.39 -17.93 -146.05
C ASN A 117 52.32 -18.68 -145.25
N ASN A 118 52.13 -19.97 -145.51
CA ASN A 118 51.21 -20.83 -144.76
C ASN A 118 51.65 -20.97 -143.29
N ASP A 119 52.95 -21.11 -143.01
CA ASP A 119 53.47 -21.13 -141.64
C ASP A 119 53.29 -19.78 -140.92
N ILE A 120 53.44 -18.66 -141.64
CA ILE A 120 53.16 -17.31 -141.12
C ILE A 120 51.66 -17.16 -140.78
N GLU A 121 50.76 -17.61 -141.66
CA GLU A 121 49.31 -17.58 -141.40
C GLU A 121 48.94 -18.41 -140.16
N ASN A 122 49.45 -19.64 -140.03
CA ASN A 122 49.27 -20.48 -138.84
C ASN A 122 49.85 -19.85 -137.55
N LEU A 123 50.98 -19.15 -137.65
CA LEU A 123 51.57 -18.44 -136.51
C LEU A 123 50.75 -17.20 -136.12
N LEU A 124 50.22 -16.46 -137.08
CA LEU A 124 49.33 -15.32 -136.83
C LEU A 124 48.00 -15.76 -136.21
N GLU A 125 47.42 -16.86 -136.68
CA GLU A 125 46.21 -17.45 -136.08
C GLU A 125 46.48 -17.86 -134.62
N ARG A 126 47.57 -18.60 -134.35
CA ARG A 126 47.95 -18.97 -132.98
C ARG A 126 48.28 -17.76 -132.09
N VAL A 127 48.91 -16.72 -132.62
CA VAL A 127 49.12 -15.46 -131.87
C VAL A 127 47.78 -14.87 -131.50
N PHE A 128 46.86 -14.70 -132.45
CA PHE A 128 45.52 -14.17 -132.20
C PHE A 128 44.74 -15.03 -131.18
N GLU A 129 44.77 -16.36 -131.30
CA GLU A 129 44.18 -17.28 -130.31
C GLU A 129 44.71 -17.00 -128.90
N THR A 130 46.04 -16.97 -128.73
CA THR A 130 46.68 -16.71 -127.43
C THR A 130 46.47 -15.27 -126.93
N GLU A 131 46.32 -14.28 -127.81
CA GLU A 131 45.90 -12.92 -127.42
C GLU A 131 44.46 -12.92 -126.91
N THR A 132 43.53 -13.61 -127.58
CA THR A 132 42.16 -13.73 -127.06
C THR A 132 42.10 -14.52 -125.76
N GLU A 133 42.96 -15.53 -125.58
CA GLU A 133 43.03 -16.30 -124.33
C GLU A 133 43.65 -15.49 -123.20
N ASN A 134 44.76 -14.78 -123.44
CA ASN A 134 45.33 -13.83 -122.48
C ASN A 134 44.33 -12.75 -122.08
N MET A 135 43.52 -12.22 -123.01
CA MET A 135 42.46 -11.27 -122.67
C MET A 135 41.35 -11.91 -121.82
N LYS A 136 40.91 -13.14 -122.13
CA LYS A 136 39.95 -13.90 -121.31
C LYS A 136 40.50 -14.19 -119.91
N LEU A 137 41.78 -14.55 -119.79
CA LEU A 137 42.45 -14.81 -118.52
C LEU A 137 42.62 -13.52 -117.71
N LYS A 138 43.03 -12.42 -118.34
CA LYS A 138 43.15 -11.10 -117.69
C LYS A 138 41.79 -10.61 -117.15
N ASN A 139 40.72 -10.77 -117.92
CA ASN A 139 39.37 -10.45 -117.46
C ASN A 139 38.96 -11.33 -116.26
N LYS A 140 39.21 -12.65 -116.30
CA LYS A 140 38.96 -13.55 -115.16
C LYS A 140 39.77 -13.17 -113.92
N VAL A 141 41.04 -12.77 -114.07
CA VAL A 141 41.86 -12.28 -112.95
C VAL A 141 41.21 -11.04 -112.33
N LEU A 142 40.85 -10.04 -113.14
CA LEU A 142 40.15 -8.83 -112.67
C LEU A 142 38.79 -9.16 -112.02
N GLU A 143 38.02 -10.11 -112.55
CA GLU A 143 36.78 -10.60 -111.93
C GLU A 143 37.04 -11.23 -110.55
N THR A 144 38.07 -12.07 -110.42
CA THR A 144 38.46 -12.67 -109.12
C THR A 144 39.04 -11.66 -108.13
N GLU A 145 39.73 -10.63 -108.61
CA GLU A 145 40.29 -9.54 -107.80
C GLU A 145 39.17 -8.65 -107.24
N ASN A 146 38.23 -8.20 -108.08
CA ASN A 146 37.02 -7.50 -107.65
C ASN A 146 36.18 -8.33 -106.67
N TYR A 147 36.08 -9.65 -106.90
CA TYR A 147 35.39 -10.56 -105.98
C TYR A 147 36.12 -10.69 -104.63
N TYR A 148 37.45 -10.78 -104.64
CA TYR A 148 38.27 -10.83 -103.42
C TYR A 148 38.20 -9.52 -102.63
N GLU A 149 38.21 -8.36 -103.30
CA GLU A 149 37.97 -7.07 -102.66
C GLU A 149 36.61 -7.01 -101.98
N ASP A 150 35.53 -7.42 -102.67
CA ASP A 150 34.19 -7.38 -102.08
C ASP A 150 34.02 -8.39 -100.94
N LEU A 151 34.62 -9.57 -101.05
CA LEU A 151 34.67 -10.55 -99.95
C LEU A 151 35.46 -10.00 -98.75
N SER A 152 36.57 -9.29 -98.99
CA SER A 152 37.37 -8.64 -97.94
C SER A 152 36.61 -7.48 -97.28
N ARG A 153 35.90 -6.68 -98.07
CA ARG A 153 35.01 -5.58 -97.63
C ARG A 153 33.87 -6.12 -96.75
N ARG A 154 33.24 -7.23 -97.15
CA ARG A 154 32.23 -7.94 -96.35
C ARG A 154 32.83 -8.50 -95.06
N LEU A 155 34.00 -9.14 -95.12
CA LEU A 155 34.68 -9.69 -93.94
C LEU A 155 35.03 -8.60 -92.92
N GLN A 156 35.48 -7.42 -93.37
CA GLN A 156 35.74 -6.30 -92.47
C GLN A 156 34.43 -5.75 -91.87
N LEU A 157 33.38 -5.59 -92.68
CA LEU A 157 32.06 -5.19 -92.18
C LEU A 157 31.51 -6.15 -91.12
N GLU A 158 31.70 -7.46 -91.26
CA GLU A 158 31.33 -8.44 -90.23
C GLU A 158 32.23 -8.37 -88.99
N LYS A 159 33.53 -8.15 -89.12
CA LYS A 159 34.40 -7.85 -87.95
C LYS A 159 33.88 -6.63 -87.18
N ASP A 160 33.58 -5.54 -87.87
CA ASP A 160 33.09 -4.29 -87.27
C ASP A 160 31.69 -4.44 -86.67
N LYS A 161 30.84 -5.33 -87.21
CA LYS A 161 29.56 -5.73 -86.60
C LYS A 161 29.78 -6.54 -85.33
N THR A 162 30.64 -7.56 -85.35
CA THR A 162 30.91 -8.41 -84.17
C THR A 162 31.59 -7.64 -83.03
N LEU A 163 32.43 -6.65 -83.35
CA LEU A 163 33.03 -5.76 -82.36
C LEU A 163 31.96 -4.89 -81.68
N ARG A 164 31.13 -4.19 -82.47
CA ARG A 164 30.00 -3.40 -81.93
C ARG A 164 28.99 -4.25 -81.15
N ALA A 165 28.75 -5.50 -81.56
CA ALA A 165 27.91 -6.43 -80.81
C ALA A 165 28.49 -6.79 -79.44
N LYS A 166 29.83 -6.95 -79.33
CA LYS A 166 30.51 -7.16 -78.04
C LYS A 166 30.44 -5.93 -77.14
N GLU A 167 30.68 -4.74 -77.69
CA GLU A 167 30.57 -3.47 -76.95
C GLU A 167 29.15 -3.26 -76.41
N LEU A 168 28.14 -3.51 -77.25
CA LEU A 168 26.72 -3.49 -76.83
C LEU A 168 26.43 -4.55 -75.77
N SER A 169 26.97 -5.77 -75.89
CA SER A 169 26.80 -6.83 -74.87
C SER A 169 27.36 -6.40 -73.52
N VAL A 170 28.58 -5.83 -73.47
CA VAL A 170 29.20 -5.34 -72.22
C VAL A 170 28.41 -4.17 -71.63
N SER A 171 27.88 -3.28 -72.47
CA SER A 171 27.00 -2.17 -72.03
C SER A 171 25.66 -2.67 -71.46
N ILE A 172 25.06 -3.68 -72.10
CA ILE A 172 23.84 -4.34 -71.63
C ILE A 172 24.09 -5.07 -70.31
N GLU A 173 25.22 -5.79 -70.17
CA GLU A 173 25.60 -6.46 -68.92
C GLU A 173 25.85 -5.46 -67.78
N ALA A 174 26.59 -4.38 -68.04
CA ALA A 174 26.83 -3.31 -67.06
C ALA A 174 25.52 -2.63 -66.62
N THR A 175 24.58 -2.38 -67.54
CA THR A 175 23.27 -1.81 -67.20
C THR A 175 22.36 -2.81 -66.48
N HIS A 176 22.38 -4.10 -66.84
CA HIS A 176 21.70 -5.17 -66.13
C HIS A 176 22.19 -5.29 -64.68
N ASN A 177 23.51 -5.39 -64.48
CA ASN A 177 24.13 -5.46 -63.16
C ASN A 177 23.81 -4.23 -62.31
N ARG A 178 23.77 -3.02 -62.91
CA ARG A 178 23.32 -1.80 -62.22
C ARG A 178 21.85 -1.86 -61.81
N LEU A 179 20.96 -2.36 -62.67
CA LEU A 179 19.53 -2.50 -62.39
C LEU A 179 19.26 -3.55 -61.31
N GLN A 180 19.95 -4.70 -61.36
CA GLN A 180 19.85 -5.75 -60.33
C GLN A 180 20.32 -5.24 -58.96
N ASN A 181 21.43 -4.50 -58.90
CA ASN A 181 21.89 -3.85 -57.67
C ASN A 181 20.90 -2.79 -57.14
N LEU A 182 20.18 -2.09 -58.03
CA LEU A 182 19.13 -1.14 -57.62
C LEU A 182 17.87 -1.87 -57.14
N LEU A 183 17.49 -2.98 -57.77
CA LEU A 183 16.38 -3.85 -57.36
C LEU A 183 16.60 -4.39 -55.95
N GLN A 184 17.73 -5.04 -55.69
CA GLN A 184 18.10 -5.57 -54.36
C GLN A 184 18.11 -4.49 -53.27
N LYS A 185 18.58 -3.27 -53.58
CA LYS A 185 18.54 -2.12 -52.66
C LYS A 185 17.12 -1.58 -52.41
N LYS A 186 16.18 -1.82 -53.32
CA LYS A 186 14.76 -1.49 -53.15
C LYS A 186 14.03 -2.59 -52.38
N GLU A 187 14.30 -3.86 -52.66
CA GLU A 187 13.79 -5.04 -51.93
C GLU A 187 14.17 -4.95 -50.45
N ALA A 188 15.48 -4.86 -50.12
CA ALA A 188 15.93 -4.73 -48.74
C ALA A 188 15.40 -3.47 -48.01
N LYS A 189 15.06 -2.40 -48.75
CA LYS A 189 14.35 -1.25 -48.17
C LYS A 189 12.87 -1.56 -47.92
N ASN A 190 12.23 -2.27 -48.83
CA ASN A 190 10.84 -2.70 -48.70
C ASN A 190 10.67 -3.65 -47.51
N ASP A 191 11.53 -4.66 -47.38
CA ASP A 191 11.53 -5.62 -46.26
C ASP A 191 11.68 -4.91 -44.92
N ARG A 192 12.61 -3.94 -44.85
CA ARG A 192 12.77 -3.07 -43.67
C ARG A 192 11.51 -2.27 -43.36
N LEU A 193 10.84 -1.71 -44.37
CA LEU A 193 9.58 -0.99 -44.17
C LEU A 193 8.45 -1.92 -43.73
N THR A 194 8.35 -3.13 -44.28
CA THR A 194 7.38 -4.15 -43.87
C THR A 194 7.61 -4.56 -42.42
N ALA A 195 8.85 -4.80 -41.99
CA ALA A 195 9.17 -5.08 -40.59
C ALA A 195 8.83 -3.91 -39.65
N GLN A 196 9.08 -2.66 -40.07
CA GLN A 196 8.68 -1.47 -39.31
C GLN A 196 7.15 -1.28 -39.25
N MET A 197 6.41 -1.65 -40.30
CA MET A 197 4.95 -1.66 -40.27
C MET A 197 4.41 -2.72 -39.31
N GLN A 198 4.97 -3.93 -39.31
CA GLN A 198 4.58 -5.01 -38.40
C GLN A 198 4.83 -4.66 -36.92
N ASP A 199 5.97 -4.02 -36.60
CA ASP A 199 6.24 -3.53 -35.24
C ASP A 199 5.24 -2.43 -34.81
N LEU A 200 4.95 -1.47 -35.69
CA LEU A 200 3.92 -0.46 -35.44
C LEU A 200 2.52 -1.06 -35.29
N GLU A 201 2.16 -2.09 -36.07
CA GLU A 201 0.91 -2.83 -35.96
C GLU A 201 0.81 -3.58 -34.62
N MET A 202 1.89 -4.21 -34.16
CA MET A 202 1.99 -4.84 -32.84
C MET A 202 1.82 -3.82 -31.71
N ILE A 203 2.48 -2.66 -31.80
CA ILE A 203 2.35 -1.56 -30.84
C ILE A 203 0.91 -1.02 -30.84
N ILE A 204 0.29 -0.83 -32.00
CA ILE A 204 -1.10 -0.40 -32.15
C ILE A 204 -2.07 -1.44 -31.55
N ALA A 205 -1.83 -2.74 -31.77
CA ALA A 205 -2.63 -3.81 -31.19
C ALA A 205 -2.54 -3.81 -29.64
N LYS A 206 -1.33 -3.67 -29.09
CA LYS A 206 -1.11 -3.54 -27.65
C LYS A 206 -1.83 -2.30 -27.07
N ARG A 207 -1.66 -1.12 -27.68
CA ARG A 207 -2.35 0.11 -27.23
C ARG A 207 -3.88 0.00 -27.33
N LYS A 208 -4.42 -0.68 -28.36
CA LYS A 208 -5.87 -0.97 -28.46
C LYS A 208 -6.38 -1.83 -27.31
N LEU A 209 -5.58 -2.78 -26.82
CA LEU A 209 -5.92 -3.61 -25.66
C LEU A 209 -5.85 -2.80 -24.36
N GLU A 210 -4.78 -2.04 -24.12
CA GLU A 210 -4.67 -1.12 -22.97
C GLU A 210 -5.85 -0.13 -22.90
N ILE A 211 -6.27 0.43 -24.05
CA ILE A 211 -7.44 1.33 -24.14
C ILE A 211 -8.76 0.59 -23.82
N LYS A 212 -8.89 -0.68 -24.21
CA LYS A 212 -10.06 -1.50 -23.87
C LYS A 212 -10.14 -1.75 -22.38
N ASP A 213 -9.03 -2.08 -21.75
CA ASP A 213 -8.98 -2.41 -20.32
C ASP A 213 -9.23 -1.16 -19.46
N MET A 214 -8.57 -0.03 -19.77
CA MET A 214 -8.86 1.27 -19.13
C MET A 214 -10.33 1.70 -19.31
N LYS A 215 -10.95 1.38 -20.46
CA LYS A 215 -12.38 1.65 -20.70
C LYS A 215 -13.28 0.79 -19.82
N CYS A 216 -12.93 -0.49 -19.62
CA CYS A 216 -13.62 -1.39 -18.68
C CYS A 216 -13.47 -0.90 -17.23
N GLU A 217 -12.26 -0.55 -16.77
CA GLU A 217 -12.03 0.01 -15.44
C GLU A 217 -12.87 1.28 -15.21
N ASN A 218 -12.81 2.23 -16.14
CA ASN A 218 -13.58 3.49 -16.12
C ASN A 218 -15.10 3.23 -16.04
N SER A 219 -15.60 2.21 -16.73
CA SER A 219 -17.01 1.80 -16.61
C SER A 219 -17.36 1.26 -15.21
N SER A 220 -16.48 0.45 -14.61
CA SER A 220 -16.68 -0.06 -13.24
C SER A 220 -16.60 1.05 -12.17
N LEU A 221 -15.75 2.07 -12.39
CA LEU A 221 -15.64 3.23 -11.51
C LEU A 221 -16.89 4.14 -11.62
N LYS A 222 -17.47 4.28 -12.81
CA LYS A 222 -18.75 4.96 -13.02
C LYS A 222 -19.91 4.23 -12.33
N GLU A 223 -19.92 2.90 -12.38
CA GLU A 223 -20.92 2.10 -11.66
C GLU A 223 -20.77 2.21 -10.13
N LYS A 224 -19.55 2.12 -9.60
CA LYS A 224 -19.26 2.30 -8.15
C LYS A 224 -19.69 3.69 -7.68
N THR A 225 -19.25 4.75 -8.36
CA THR A 225 -19.62 6.13 -8.01
C THR A 225 -21.12 6.41 -8.13
N ALA A 226 -21.84 5.72 -9.03
CA ALA A 226 -23.30 5.77 -9.07
C ALA A 226 -23.95 5.09 -7.85
N HIS A 227 -23.46 3.91 -7.45
CA HIS A 227 -23.90 3.21 -6.24
C HIS A 227 -23.63 4.05 -4.98
N ASP A 228 -22.42 4.58 -4.82
CA ASP A 228 -22.02 5.43 -3.69
C ASP A 228 -22.90 6.68 -3.60
N LYS A 229 -23.23 7.30 -4.75
CA LYS A 229 -24.12 8.46 -4.82
C LYS A 229 -25.55 8.13 -4.37
N GLU A 230 -26.06 6.94 -4.62
CA GLU A 230 -27.39 6.52 -4.12
C GLU A 230 -27.36 6.04 -2.65
N ALA A 231 -26.26 5.42 -2.21
CA ALA A 231 -26.01 5.13 -0.79
C ALA A 231 -25.96 6.43 0.04
N LEU A 232 -25.23 7.44 -0.44
CA LEU A 232 -25.15 8.76 0.19
C LEU A 232 -26.51 9.46 0.24
N LYS A 233 -27.31 9.44 -0.86
CA LYS A 233 -28.70 9.93 -0.82
C LYS A 233 -29.55 9.19 0.20
N LYS A 234 -29.44 7.85 0.31
CA LYS A 234 -30.16 7.06 1.32
C LYS A 234 -29.77 7.47 2.74
N ALA A 235 -28.48 7.66 3.02
CA ALA A 235 -27.99 8.16 4.31
C ALA A 235 -28.49 9.59 4.63
N ILE A 236 -28.50 10.49 3.64
CA ILE A 236 -29.04 11.85 3.79
C ILE A 236 -30.55 11.82 4.07
N ARG A 237 -31.32 10.95 3.39
CA ARG A 237 -32.77 10.77 3.64
C ARG A 237 -33.03 10.31 5.08
N THR A 238 -32.33 9.28 5.58
CA THR A 238 -32.53 8.76 6.94
C THR A 238 -32.04 9.74 8.01
N GLN A 239 -30.95 10.46 7.79
CA GLN A 239 -30.50 11.50 8.71
C GLN A 239 -31.45 12.71 8.74
N LYS A 240 -32.08 13.06 7.61
CA LYS A 240 -33.15 14.08 7.55
C LYS A 240 -34.39 13.64 8.35
N GLN A 241 -34.79 12.36 8.26
CA GLN A 241 -35.88 11.81 9.07
C GLN A 241 -35.56 11.85 10.57
N ARG A 242 -34.34 11.47 10.98
CA ARG A 242 -33.86 11.59 12.37
C ARG A 242 -33.89 13.04 12.87
N ALA A 243 -33.40 13.98 12.07
CA ALA A 243 -33.44 15.41 12.40
C ALA A 243 -34.87 15.95 12.52
N GLN A 244 -35.81 15.49 11.70
CA GLN A 244 -37.23 15.81 11.83
C GLN A 244 -37.84 15.24 13.11
N HIS A 245 -37.53 13.98 13.46
CA HIS A 245 -38.00 13.35 14.70
C HIS A 245 -37.47 14.07 15.95
N PHE A 246 -36.17 14.40 16.00
CA PHE A 246 -35.60 15.22 17.07
C PHE A 246 -36.20 16.63 17.13
N LYS A 247 -36.51 17.26 15.97
CA LYS A 247 -37.21 18.54 15.93
C LYS A 247 -38.64 18.47 16.50
N THR A 248 -39.33 17.35 16.35
CA THR A 248 -40.64 17.11 16.99
C THR A 248 -40.49 16.88 18.49
N ILE A 249 -39.51 16.09 18.94
CA ILE A 249 -39.23 15.91 20.38
C ILE A 249 -38.87 17.24 21.04
N ALA A 250 -37.95 18.01 20.45
CA ALA A 250 -37.52 19.31 20.96
C ALA A 250 -38.64 20.37 20.98
N LYS A 251 -39.68 20.22 20.13
CA LYS A 251 -40.91 21.02 20.23
C LYS A 251 -41.79 20.61 21.41
N ASN A 252 -41.83 19.32 21.75
CA ASN A 252 -42.72 18.78 22.78
C ASN A 252 -42.15 18.95 24.21
N VAL A 253 -40.82 18.86 24.37
CA VAL A 253 -40.13 18.97 25.67
C VAL A 253 -40.49 20.25 26.45
N PRO A 254 -40.54 21.46 25.85
CA PRO A 254 -40.97 22.67 26.57
C PRO A 254 -42.38 22.60 27.16
N TYR A 255 -43.30 21.84 26.57
CA TYR A 255 -44.64 21.64 27.14
C TYR A 255 -44.61 20.63 28.30
N GLN A 256 -43.77 19.59 28.21
CA GLN A 256 -43.56 18.62 29.30
C GLN A 256 -42.89 19.29 30.52
N ILE A 257 -41.86 20.10 30.30
CA ILE A 257 -41.20 20.89 31.35
C ILE A 257 -42.22 21.82 32.01
N ARG A 258 -43.02 22.57 31.23
CA ARG A 258 -44.05 23.46 31.79
C ARG A 258 -45.12 22.71 32.59
N ALA A 259 -45.51 21.51 32.16
CA ALA A 259 -46.45 20.68 32.93
C ALA A 259 -45.85 20.21 34.27
N GLN A 260 -44.57 19.84 34.29
CA GLN A 260 -43.85 19.51 35.53
C GLN A 260 -43.65 20.73 36.43
N ASP A 261 -43.29 21.88 35.87
CA ASP A 261 -43.08 23.15 36.58
C ASP A 261 -44.38 23.67 37.24
N ASN A 262 -45.52 23.55 36.54
CA ASN A 262 -46.85 23.78 37.11
C ASN A 262 -47.13 22.82 38.28
N SER A 263 -46.92 21.51 38.11
CA SER A 263 -47.18 20.51 39.15
C SER A 263 -46.26 20.66 40.38
N LEU A 264 -45.00 21.06 40.17
CA LEU A 264 -44.08 21.43 41.24
C LEU A 264 -44.55 22.70 41.97
N SER A 265 -45.04 23.71 41.23
CA SER A 265 -45.60 24.93 41.81
C SER A 265 -46.84 24.65 42.66
N GLU A 266 -47.75 23.79 42.19
CA GLU A 266 -48.91 23.30 42.94
C GLU A 266 -48.47 22.58 44.23
N ALA A 267 -47.54 21.62 44.13
CA ALA A 267 -47.02 20.88 45.28
C ALA A 267 -46.30 21.79 46.29
N LEU A 268 -45.54 22.79 45.83
CA LEU A 268 -44.85 23.77 46.67
C LEU A 268 -45.86 24.69 47.37
N SER A 269 -46.94 25.10 46.68
CA SER A 269 -48.04 25.85 47.30
C SER A 269 -48.73 25.04 48.41
N ALA A 270 -48.99 23.75 48.19
CA ALA A 270 -49.55 22.85 49.19
C ALA A 270 -48.59 22.65 50.38
N CYS A 271 -47.29 22.52 50.12
CA CYS A 271 -46.25 22.42 51.15
C CYS A 271 -46.20 23.69 52.01
N ASN A 272 -46.32 24.88 51.41
CA ASN A 272 -46.37 26.15 52.16
C ASN A 272 -47.64 26.27 53.02
N ILE A 273 -48.79 25.78 52.54
CA ILE A 273 -50.03 25.72 53.34
C ILE A 273 -49.85 24.78 54.55
N TRP A 274 -49.23 23.61 54.35
CA TRP A 274 -48.92 22.69 55.46
C TRP A 274 -47.91 23.27 56.45
N LYS A 275 -46.88 23.95 55.95
CA LYS A 275 -45.90 24.67 56.78
C LYS A 275 -46.58 25.73 57.65
N SER A 276 -47.40 26.62 57.08
CA SER A 276 -48.12 27.66 57.82
C SER A 276 -49.11 27.08 58.85
N ARG A 277 -49.75 25.94 58.55
CA ARG A 277 -50.56 25.20 59.53
C ARG A 277 -49.73 24.65 60.68
N HIS A 278 -48.55 24.11 60.40
CA HIS A 278 -47.64 23.60 61.42
C HIS A 278 -47.08 24.71 62.31
N GLU A 279 -46.67 25.84 61.71
CA GLU A 279 -46.20 27.04 62.42
C GLU A 279 -47.27 27.53 63.42
N ARG A 280 -48.53 27.67 62.98
CA ARG A 280 -49.64 28.03 63.88
C ARG A 280 -49.90 26.99 64.97
N ALA A 281 -49.86 25.70 64.66
CA ALA A 281 -50.04 24.65 65.65
C ALA A 281 -48.88 24.62 66.69
N VAL A 282 -47.68 25.09 66.32
CA VAL A 282 -46.57 25.31 67.25
C VAL A 282 -46.82 26.55 68.10
N GLU A 283 -47.30 27.65 67.54
CA GLU A 283 -47.70 28.87 68.28
C GLU A 283 -48.78 28.52 69.34
N GLU A 284 -49.88 27.90 68.91
CA GLU A 284 -50.97 27.40 69.77
C GLU A 284 -50.44 26.46 70.88
N LYS A 285 -49.52 25.54 70.55
CA LYS A 285 -48.87 24.67 71.54
C LYS A 285 -48.02 25.45 72.54
N THR A 286 -47.25 26.47 72.09
CA THR A 286 -46.42 27.26 73.00
C THR A 286 -47.24 28.12 73.96
N GLU A 287 -48.37 28.66 73.50
CA GLU A 287 -49.33 29.37 74.35
C GLU A 287 -49.95 28.42 75.40
N LEU A 288 -50.41 27.23 75.00
CA LEU A 288 -50.91 26.22 75.94
C LEU A 288 -49.83 25.75 76.94
N GLU A 289 -48.57 25.67 76.54
CA GLU A 289 -47.46 25.39 77.46
C GLU A 289 -47.22 26.54 78.45
N ILE A 290 -47.38 27.81 78.05
CA ILE A 290 -47.26 28.98 78.94
C ILE A 290 -48.43 28.99 79.94
N GLN A 291 -49.64 28.73 79.48
CA GLN A 291 -50.82 28.60 80.35
C GLN A 291 -50.66 27.44 81.33
N PHE A 292 -50.20 26.27 80.88
CA PHE A 292 -49.92 25.12 81.74
C PHE A 292 -48.83 25.42 82.78
N LYS A 293 -47.73 26.08 82.41
CA LYS A 293 -46.67 26.53 83.34
C LYS A 293 -47.22 27.52 84.38
N THR A 294 -48.13 28.41 83.97
CA THR A 294 -48.79 29.40 84.84
C THR A 294 -49.75 28.75 85.83
N LEU A 295 -50.60 27.83 85.37
CA LEU A 295 -51.49 27.03 86.22
C LEU A 295 -50.70 26.14 87.19
N THR A 296 -49.62 25.50 86.72
CA THR A 296 -48.71 24.71 87.57
C THR A 296 -48.11 25.59 88.66
N LYS A 297 -47.63 26.79 88.33
CA LYS A 297 -47.11 27.75 89.32
C LYS A 297 -48.17 28.16 90.35
N HIS A 298 -49.41 28.36 89.93
CA HIS A 298 -50.52 28.69 90.83
C HIS A 298 -50.84 27.51 91.78
N ILE A 299 -50.89 26.28 91.27
CA ILE A 299 -51.04 25.05 92.07
C ILE A 299 -49.90 24.92 93.08
N THR A 300 -48.64 25.14 92.69
CA THR A 300 -47.51 25.10 93.63
C THR A 300 -47.56 26.21 94.69
N GLY A 301 -48.14 27.37 94.36
CA GLY A 301 -48.42 28.44 95.33
C GLY A 301 -49.45 27.99 96.38
N ILE A 302 -50.61 27.50 95.92
CA ILE A 302 -51.67 26.98 96.81
C ILE A 302 -51.15 25.83 97.69
N LEU A 303 -50.32 24.94 97.15
CA LEU A 303 -49.70 23.86 97.93
C LEU A 303 -48.70 24.39 98.99
N ALA A 304 -47.95 25.44 98.69
CA ALA A 304 -47.07 26.09 99.66
C ALA A 304 -47.85 26.85 100.75
N ASP A 305 -48.95 27.52 100.39
CA ASP A 305 -49.85 28.18 101.34
C ASP A 305 -50.55 27.15 102.26
N LEU A 306 -51.02 26.03 101.71
CA LEU A 306 -51.59 24.92 102.47
C LEU A 306 -50.55 24.28 103.42
N GLN A 307 -49.33 24.04 102.94
CA GLN A 307 -48.23 23.53 103.77
C GLN A 307 -47.93 24.49 104.92
N LYS A 308 -47.85 25.80 104.63
CA LYS A 308 -47.64 26.82 105.66
C LYS A 308 -48.77 26.82 106.69
N ILE A 309 -50.03 26.79 106.26
CA ILE A 309 -51.20 26.71 107.17
C ILE A 309 -51.12 25.45 108.05
N GLN A 310 -50.67 24.32 107.50
CA GLN A 310 -50.50 23.07 108.26
C GLN A 310 -49.34 23.15 109.27
N ASP A 311 -48.26 23.87 108.96
CA ASP A 311 -47.12 24.07 109.86
C ASP A 311 -47.41 25.13 110.94
N ASP A 312 -48.15 26.19 110.59
CA ASP A 312 -48.70 27.19 111.53
C ASP A 312 -49.70 26.51 112.51
N ASP A 313 -50.58 25.63 112.03
CA ASP A 313 -51.47 24.79 112.84
C ASP A 313 -50.70 23.80 113.74
N ARG A 314 -49.65 23.15 113.22
CA ARG A 314 -48.81 22.23 114.01
C ARG A 314 -48.12 22.96 115.15
N SER A 315 -47.48 24.11 114.86
CA SER A 315 -46.81 24.91 115.89
C SER A 315 -47.79 25.48 116.92
N SER A 316 -49.01 25.84 116.50
CA SER A 316 -50.10 26.24 117.41
C SER A 316 -50.54 25.09 118.33
N LYS A 317 -50.63 23.87 117.81
CA LYS A 317 -50.92 22.65 118.58
C LYS A 317 -49.78 22.29 119.54
N GLU A 318 -48.53 22.43 119.14
CA GLU A 318 -47.36 22.23 120.02
C GLU A 318 -47.32 23.28 121.14
N GLN A 319 -47.66 24.55 120.87
CA GLN A 319 -47.82 25.57 121.91
C GLN A 319 -48.97 25.26 122.88
N LEU A 320 -50.09 24.72 122.40
CA LEU A 320 -51.20 24.29 123.25
C LEU A 320 -50.84 23.06 124.09
N LEU A 321 -50.15 22.07 123.52
CA LEU A 321 -49.62 20.91 124.25
C LEU A 321 -48.61 21.33 125.33
N GLY A 322 -47.73 22.30 125.04
CA GLY A 322 -46.83 22.88 126.03
C GLY A 322 -47.56 23.54 127.20
N LYS A 323 -48.63 24.30 126.91
CA LYS A 323 -49.51 24.88 127.95
C LYS A 323 -50.26 23.82 128.77
N ILE A 324 -50.70 22.74 128.12
CA ILE A 324 -51.35 21.60 128.78
C ILE A 324 -50.35 20.92 129.72
N HIS A 325 -49.13 20.62 129.29
CA HIS A 325 -48.11 20.04 130.16
C HIS A 325 -47.73 20.94 131.34
N VAL A 326 -47.67 22.26 131.16
CA VAL A 326 -47.50 23.20 132.30
C VAL A 326 -48.66 23.06 133.28
N ALA A 327 -49.91 23.13 132.81
CA ALA A 327 -51.10 22.97 133.65
C ALA A 327 -51.20 21.58 134.31
N GLU A 328 -50.72 20.51 133.66
CA GLU A 328 -50.61 19.17 134.24
C GLU A 328 -49.57 19.13 135.37
N THR A 329 -48.42 19.80 135.22
CA THR A 329 -47.43 19.91 136.30
C THR A 329 -47.91 20.78 137.46
N GLU A 330 -48.61 21.89 137.20
CA GLU A 330 -49.25 22.71 138.23
C GLU A 330 -50.33 21.92 138.97
N ASN A 331 -51.19 21.19 138.26
CA ASN A 331 -52.20 20.32 138.85
C ASN A 331 -51.57 19.17 139.66
N SER A 332 -50.46 18.59 139.21
CA SER A 332 -49.70 17.59 139.98
C SER A 332 -49.14 18.18 141.28
N ASN A 333 -48.67 19.42 141.27
CA ASN A 333 -48.21 20.12 142.47
C ASN A 333 -49.38 20.41 143.43
N ILE A 334 -50.54 20.85 142.91
CA ILE A 334 -51.76 21.09 143.70
C ILE A 334 -52.30 19.79 144.31
N VAL A 335 -52.22 18.65 143.60
CA VAL A 335 -52.56 17.33 144.15
C VAL A 335 -51.59 16.97 145.27
N GLN A 336 -50.28 17.15 145.08
CA GLN A 336 -49.29 16.87 146.12
C GLN A 336 -49.47 17.75 147.37
N GLU A 337 -49.83 19.03 147.18
CA GLU A 337 -50.16 19.95 148.27
C GLU A 337 -51.45 19.55 149.00
N ASN A 338 -52.48 19.06 148.27
CA ASN A 338 -53.67 18.48 148.87
C ASN A 338 -53.39 17.21 149.69
N GLU A 339 -52.45 16.35 149.26
CA GLU A 339 -52.01 15.21 150.07
C GLU A 339 -51.29 15.65 151.34
N ASN A 340 -50.41 16.66 151.26
CA ASN A 340 -49.73 17.25 152.41
C ASN A 340 -50.73 17.87 153.41
N LEU A 341 -51.76 18.57 152.91
CA LEU A 341 -52.84 19.13 153.73
C LEU A 341 -53.68 18.03 154.38
N LYS A 342 -54.03 16.96 153.67
CA LYS A 342 -54.71 15.79 154.24
C LYS A 342 -53.88 15.11 155.33
N ALA A 343 -52.58 14.93 155.13
CA ALA A 343 -51.69 14.38 156.15
C ALA A 343 -51.62 15.27 157.40
N SER A 344 -51.62 16.59 157.22
CA SER A 344 -51.67 17.57 158.31
C SER A 344 -53.02 17.52 159.08
N ILE A 345 -54.14 17.39 158.37
CA ILE A 345 -55.48 17.21 158.97
C ILE A 345 -55.53 15.91 159.79
N GLY A 346 -55.09 14.79 159.23
CA GLY A 346 -55.03 13.51 159.96
C GLY A 346 -54.13 13.56 161.21
N ALA A 347 -53.05 14.35 161.18
CA ALA A 347 -52.20 14.57 162.36
C ALA A 347 -52.88 15.41 163.46
N LEU A 348 -53.85 16.26 163.11
CA LEU A 348 -54.68 17.00 164.06
C LEU A 348 -55.84 16.15 164.59
N GLU A 349 -56.48 15.34 163.73
CA GLU A 349 -57.55 14.40 164.12
C GLU A 349 -57.05 13.38 165.15
N ASN A 350 -55.86 12.79 164.94
CA ASN A 350 -55.23 11.88 165.92
C ASN A 350 -54.93 12.56 167.27
N LYS A 351 -54.62 13.87 167.28
CA LYS A 351 -54.49 14.63 168.54
C LYS A 351 -55.83 14.84 169.24
N ASN A 352 -56.92 15.04 168.49
CA ASN A 352 -58.25 15.21 169.08
C ASN A 352 -58.71 13.93 169.78
N VAL A 353 -58.54 12.76 169.15
CA VAL A 353 -58.84 11.45 169.75
C VAL A 353 -58.06 11.25 171.06
N SER A 354 -56.76 11.59 171.08
CA SER A 354 -55.93 11.53 172.29
C SER A 354 -56.43 12.42 173.43
N ILE A 355 -57.13 13.53 173.13
CA ILE A 355 -57.73 14.43 174.13
C ILE A 355 -59.08 13.89 174.61
N GLU A 356 -59.85 13.22 173.74
CA GLU A 356 -61.10 12.56 174.10
C GLU A 356 -60.89 11.34 175.00
N ASP A 357 -59.82 10.56 174.79
CA ASP A 357 -59.41 9.46 175.68
C ASP A 357 -58.98 9.97 177.07
N GLU A 358 -58.22 11.07 177.15
CA GLU A 358 -57.88 11.72 178.43
C GLU A 358 -59.13 12.23 179.19
N LEU A 359 -60.14 12.71 178.47
CA LEU A 359 -61.42 13.15 179.04
C LEU A 359 -62.21 11.99 179.68
N LEU A 360 -62.14 10.80 179.08
CA LEU A 360 -62.84 9.59 179.52
C LEU A 360 -62.32 9.05 180.86
N ASP A 361 -61.00 9.01 181.07
CA ASP A 361 -60.41 8.59 182.35
C ASP A 361 -60.75 9.57 183.50
N LEU A 362 -60.80 10.88 183.22
CA LEU A 362 -61.27 11.89 184.17
C LEU A 362 -62.77 11.71 184.51
N GLN A 363 -63.59 11.33 183.53
CA GLN A 363 -65.02 11.05 183.75
C GLN A 363 -65.22 9.84 184.68
N ASP A 364 -64.39 8.79 184.55
CA ASP A 364 -64.51 7.58 185.35
C ASP A 364 -63.91 7.70 186.76
N LYS A 365 -62.89 8.55 186.94
CA LYS A 365 -62.43 9.02 188.26
C LYS A 365 -63.54 9.77 189.01
N THR A 366 -64.29 10.61 188.31
CA THR A 366 -65.41 11.40 188.89
C THR A 366 -66.54 10.48 189.41
N LYS A 367 -66.90 9.41 188.68
CA LYS A 367 -67.87 8.41 189.15
C LYS A 367 -67.44 7.72 190.45
N LYS A 368 -66.15 7.40 190.59
CA LYS A 368 -65.61 6.67 191.75
C LYS A 368 -65.69 7.50 193.04
N GLN A 369 -65.40 8.80 192.98
CA GLN A 369 -65.52 9.70 194.13
C GLN A 369 -66.97 9.85 194.65
N LYS A 370 -67.97 9.85 193.75
CA LYS A 370 -69.39 9.97 194.16
C LYS A 370 -69.82 8.86 195.12
N SER A 371 -69.38 7.62 194.87
CA SER A 371 -69.72 6.44 195.69
C SER A 371 -69.09 6.38 197.10
N PHE A 372 -68.24 7.35 197.46
CA PHE A 372 -67.73 7.49 198.82
C PHE A 372 -68.61 8.39 199.71
N VAL A 373 -69.29 9.40 199.13
CA VAL A 373 -70.11 10.36 199.90
C VAL A 373 -71.33 9.67 200.51
N GLU A 374 -72.06 8.91 199.69
CA GLU A 374 -73.28 8.18 200.06
C GLU A 374 -73.04 7.13 201.17
N ARG A 375 -71.79 6.75 201.46
CA ARG A 375 -71.42 5.83 202.55
C ARG A 375 -71.20 6.51 203.91
N TYR A 376 -70.89 7.80 203.95
CA TYR A 376 -70.65 8.51 205.21
C TYR A 376 -71.96 9.02 205.85
N GLU A 377 -72.96 9.39 205.06
CA GLU A 377 -74.27 9.83 205.57
C GLU A 377 -75.01 8.70 206.33
N ALA A 378 -74.90 7.47 205.85
CA ALA A 378 -75.49 6.28 206.47
C ALA A 378 -74.84 5.88 207.83
N GLN A 379 -73.68 6.45 208.18
CA GLN A 379 -72.91 6.05 209.36
C GLN A 379 -73.25 6.88 210.62
N VAL A 380 -73.81 8.08 210.45
CA VAL A 380 -74.13 9.00 211.56
C VAL A 380 -75.33 8.53 212.39
N TYR A 381 -76.38 7.99 211.74
CA TYR A 381 -77.62 7.60 212.42
C TYR A 381 -77.52 6.38 213.36
N LYS A 382 -76.43 5.60 213.33
CA LYS A 382 -76.24 4.48 214.25
C LYS A 382 -75.63 4.86 215.61
N ILE A 383 -74.91 5.97 215.70
CA ILE A 383 -74.07 6.28 216.87
C ILE A 383 -74.87 6.88 218.04
N GLN A 384 -76.11 7.35 217.82
CA GLN A 384 -76.94 7.96 218.87
C GLN A 384 -77.80 6.99 219.69
N ALA A 385 -77.91 5.70 219.33
CA ALA A 385 -78.80 4.75 220.02
C ALA A 385 -78.10 3.94 221.13
N GLU A 386 -76.90 3.40 220.87
CA GLU A 386 -76.30 2.35 221.70
C GLU A 386 -75.62 2.87 222.99
N VAL A 387 -75.48 4.19 223.14
CA VAL A 387 -74.88 4.83 224.34
C VAL A 387 -75.70 4.62 225.62
N MET A 388 -77.00 4.34 225.51
CA MET A 388 -77.90 4.27 226.67
C MET A 388 -77.92 2.89 227.36
N GLU A 389 -77.63 1.80 226.65
CA GLU A 389 -77.86 0.43 227.14
C GLU A 389 -76.64 -0.21 227.83
N ILE A 390 -75.42 0.19 227.45
CA ILE A 390 -74.16 -0.27 228.08
C ILE A 390 -74.07 0.09 229.60
N ARG A 391 -74.97 0.95 230.10
CA ARG A 391 -75.05 1.28 231.53
C ARG A 391 -75.70 0.17 232.39
N ASN A 392 -76.46 -0.77 231.81
CA ASN A 392 -77.01 -1.94 232.50
C ASN A 392 -75.97 -3.07 232.68
N ARG A 393 -74.82 -2.72 233.24
CA ARG A 393 -73.55 -3.45 233.10
C ARG A 393 -73.31 -4.60 234.10
N LEU A 394 -74.34 -5.12 234.79
CA LEU A 394 -74.13 -5.82 236.07
C LEU A 394 -74.66 -7.26 236.24
N GLU A 395 -75.44 -7.83 235.32
CA GLU A 395 -75.99 -9.20 235.49
C GLU A 395 -76.23 -9.93 234.14
N LYS A 396 -75.26 -10.08 233.23
CA LYS A 396 -73.97 -10.79 233.34
C LYS A 396 -74.12 -12.30 233.69
N SER A 397 -74.03 -13.18 232.69
CA SER A 397 -73.49 -14.56 232.83
C SER A 397 -73.10 -15.26 231.50
N LEU A 398 -71.85 -15.73 231.40
CA LEU A 398 -71.29 -16.96 230.74
C LEU A 398 -71.47 -17.30 229.18
N ASN A 399 -70.36 -17.30 228.36
CA ASN A 399 -69.97 -18.05 227.07
C ASN A 399 -70.39 -17.57 225.61
N GLU A 400 -70.00 -18.04 224.36
CA GLU A 400 -68.81 -18.55 223.52
C GLU A 400 -69.24 -18.83 222.00
N LYS A 401 -68.52 -19.09 220.83
CA LYS A 401 -67.20 -18.80 220.10
C LYS A 401 -67.11 -19.43 218.60
N LYS A 402 -66.16 -19.04 217.66
CA LYS A 402 -65.65 -19.70 216.33
C LYS A 402 -66.24 -19.26 214.91
N LEU A 403 -65.77 -19.44 213.59
CA LEU A 403 -64.50 -19.66 212.74
C LEU A 403 -64.69 -19.64 211.12
N ILE A 404 -63.62 -19.51 210.24
CA ILE A 404 -63.36 -20.02 208.79
C ILE A 404 -63.94 -19.29 207.46
N ASN A 405 -63.60 -19.36 206.09
CA ASN A 405 -62.47 -19.42 205.02
C ASN A 405 -63.09 -19.26 203.51
N GLU A 406 -62.56 -19.24 202.21
CA GLU A 406 -61.30 -19.07 201.33
C GLU A 406 -61.47 -19.07 199.71
N GLN A 407 -60.52 -18.51 198.86
CA GLN A 407 -60.02 -18.77 197.39
C GLN A 407 -60.90 -18.65 196.04
N LYS A 408 -60.53 -18.62 194.68
CA LYS A 408 -59.33 -18.32 193.73
C LYS A 408 -59.54 -18.58 192.13
N ASN A 409 -58.70 -18.05 191.13
CA ASN A 409 -58.25 -18.54 189.71
C ASN A 409 -58.34 -17.69 188.31
N LEU A 410 -57.82 -18.18 187.10
CA LEU A 410 -57.38 -17.52 185.75
C LEU A 410 -57.45 -18.44 184.41
N GLU A 411 -57.15 -18.24 183.04
CA GLU A 411 -56.78 -17.21 181.92
C GLU A 411 -56.52 -17.84 180.42
N ILE A 412 -56.33 -17.15 179.19
CA ILE A 412 -55.63 -17.52 177.79
C ILE A 412 -56.13 -16.92 176.34
N GLU A 413 -55.44 -17.06 175.12
CA GLU A 413 -55.59 -16.46 173.67
C GLU A 413 -55.25 -17.40 172.37
N LYS A 414 -55.08 -17.23 170.97
CA LYS A 414 -54.97 -16.30 169.70
C LYS A 414 -55.13 -17.10 168.27
N VAL A 415 -54.89 -16.89 166.90
CA VAL A 415 -54.40 -15.96 165.72
C VAL A 415 -54.67 -16.49 164.18
N ASP A 416 -54.40 -15.82 162.97
CA ASP A 416 -54.74 -16.26 161.49
C ASP A 416 -54.06 -15.62 160.11
N ALA A 417 -54.24 -16.15 158.82
CA ALA A 417 -54.43 -15.56 157.37
C ALA A 417 -53.52 -15.67 155.99
N ASN A 418 -54.13 -15.74 154.72
CA ASN A 418 -53.82 -15.28 153.24
C ASN A 418 -53.27 -16.07 151.89
N ASN A 419 -53.21 -15.50 150.60
CA ASN A 419 -53.46 -16.09 149.17
C ASN A 419 -52.61 -15.73 147.79
N LEU A 420 -52.69 -16.45 146.57
CA LEU A 420 -52.24 -16.07 145.12
C LEU A 420 -52.64 -16.95 143.79
N ILE A 421 -52.20 -16.66 142.50
CA ILE A 421 -52.69 -17.13 141.09
C ILE A 421 -51.64 -17.20 139.86
N LEU A 422 -51.82 -17.95 138.71
CA LEU A 422 -51.18 -17.70 137.32
C LEU A 422 -51.62 -18.51 136.01
N GLY A 423 -51.55 -17.92 134.75
CA GLY A 423 -50.98 -18.55 133.50
C GLY A 423 -51.70 -18.69 132.09
N ASN A 424 -51.22 -18.05 130.98
CA ASN A 424 -51.34 -18.45 129.52
C ASN A 424 -50.56 -17.52 128.52
N GLN A 425 -49.76 -18.00 127.53
CA GLN A 425 -49.05 -17.08 126.57
C GLN A 425 -48.47 -17.60 125.22
N SER A 426 -48.72 -18.84 124.74
CA SER A 426 -47.85 -19.46 123.70
C SER A 426 -48.09 -19.10 122.22
N TRP A 427 -49.33 -18.94 121.76
CA TRP A 427 -49.68 -19.14 120.33
C TRP A 427 -49.38 -17.97 119.37
N GLN A 428 -49.20 -16.74 119.84
CA GLN A 428 -49.14 -15.56 118.97
C GLN A 428 -47.82 -15.38 118.20
N LYS A 429 -46.70 -15.94 118.68
CA LYS A 429 -45.36 -15.63 118.14
C LYS A 429 -45.01 -16.39 116.85
N THR A 430 -45.54 -17.60 116.66
CA THR A 430 -45.24 -18.46 115.50
C THR A 430 -45.90 -17.96 114.21
N ASN A 431 -47.16 -17.50 114.27
CA ASN A 431 -47.92 -17.08 113.10
C ASN A 431 -47.26 -15.88 112.37
N VAL A 432 -46.74 -14.91 113.14
CA VAL A 432 -46.04 -13.72 112.61
C VAL A 432 -44.74 -14.06 111.85
N GLN A 433 -44.04 -15.14 112.24
CA GLN A 433 -42.82 -15.58 111.54
C GLN A 433 -43.14 -16.24 110.19
N ILE A 434 -44.25 -16.97 110.08
CA ILE A 434 -44.67 -17.64 108.84
C ILE A 434 -45.08 -16.61 107.79
N GLN A 435 -45.91 -15.63 108.17
CA GLN A 435 -46.33 -14.55 107.26
C GLN A 435 -45.15 -13.75 106.69
N ARG A 436 -44.14 -13.46 107.52
CA ARG A 436 -42.93 -12.72 107.09
C ARG A 436 -42.12 -13.48 106.02
N LYS A 437 -41.91 -14.78 106.22
CA LYS A 437 -41.23 -15.63 105.22
C LYS A 437 -41.99 -15.73 103.89
N LEU A 438 -43.32 -15.72 103.93
CA LEU A 438 -44.16 -15.75 102.73
C LEU A 438 -43.98 -14.49 101.86
N ILE A 439 -43.89 -13.32 102.49
CA ILE A 439 -43.63 -12.04 101.83
C ILE A 439 -42.22 -12.00 101.22
N GLU A 440 -41.19 -12.42 101.96
CA GLU A 440 -39.81 -12.50 101.47
C GLU A 440 -39.67 -13.43 100.25
N LEU A 441 -40.40 -14.56 100.24
CA LEU A 441 -40.37 -15.51 99.12
C LEU A 441 -41.06 -14.94 97.87
N ASN A 442 -42.20 -14.26 98.02
CA ASN A 442 -42.89 -13.58 96.92
C ASN A 442 -42.04 -12.45 96.32
N GLN A 443 -41.37 -11.63 97.14
CA GLN A 443 -40.46 -10.59 96.62
C GLN A 443 -39.28 -11.18 95.84
N LYS A 444 -38.71 -12.31 96.30
CA LYS A 444 -37.68 -13.02 95.53
C LYS A 444 -38.21 -13.59 94.22
N PHE A 445 -39.43 -14.13 94.21
CA PHE A 445 -40.08 -14.63 93.00
C PHE A 445 -40.35 -13.52 91.98
N GLU A 446 -40.93 -12.39 92.40
CA GLU A 446 -41.13 -11.22 91.54
C GLU A 446 -39.83 -10.71 90.92
N ASN A 447 -38.76 -10.63 91.69
CA ASN A 447 -37.47 -10.16 91.21
C ASN A 447 -36.85 -11.14 90.19
N MET A 448 -37.03 -12.46 90.38
CA MET A 448 -36.66 -13.48 89.39
C MET A 448 -37.52 -13.40 88.12
N VAL A 449 -38.81 -13.07 88.22
CA VAL A 449 -39.70 -12.87 87.05
C VAL A 449 -39.28 -11.62 86.27
N LYS A 450 -39.00 -10.50 86.95
CA LYS A 450 -38.50 -9.25 86.33
C LYS A 450 -37.16 -9.49 85.62
N LEU A 451 -36.23 -10.19 86.27
CA LEU A 451 -34.93 -10.55 85.68
C LEU A 451 -35.09 -11.47 84.44
N ASN A 452 -35.99 -12.45 84.47
CA ASN A 452 -36.29 -13.28 83.30
C ASN A 452 -36.94 -12.50 82.16
N GLN A 453 -37.80 -11.52 82.45
CA GLN A 453 -38.37 -10.62 81.43
C GLN A 453 -37.29 -9.73 80.80
N GLU A 454 -36.37 -9.17 81.61
CA GLU A 454 -35.21 -8.43 81.11
C GLU A 454 -34.29 -9.30 80.23
N LEU A 455 -33.96 -10.51 80.67
CA LEU A 455 -33.11 -11.44 79.90
C LEU A 455 -33.77 -11.83 78.58
N LYS A 456 -35.09 -12.11 78.59
CA LYS A 456 -35.86 -12.37 77.37
C LYS A 456 -35.89 -11.16 76.43
N GLY A 457 -35.99 -9.94 76.98
CA GLY A 457 -35.89 -8.70 76.20
C GLY A 457 -34.51 -8.48 75.58
N LYS A 458 -33.44 -8.71 76.35
CA LYS A 458 -32.04 -8.62 75.88
C LYS A 458 -31.76 -9.65 74.78
N LEU A 459 -32.21 -10.89 74.94
CA LEU A 459 -32.05 -11.97 73.97
C LEU A 459 -32.83 -11.69 72.67
N ALA A 460 -34.09 -11.28 72.76
CA ALA A 460 -34.89 -10.87 71.59
C ALA A 460 -34.33 -9.63 70.86
N ASN A 461 -33.56 -8.77 71.56
CA ASN A 461 -32.85 -7.66 70.93
C ASN A 461 -31.54 -8.12 70.25
N GLN A 462 -30.85 -9.09 70.82
CA GLN A 462 -29.69 -9.74 70.18
C GLN A 462 -30.09 -10.52 68.93
N GLU A 463 -31.20 -11.27 68.95
CA GLU A 463 -31.76 -11.96 67.78
C GLU A 463 -32.11 -10.99 66.64
N LYS A 464 -32.74 -9.85 66.95
CA LYS A 464 -33.01 -8.79 65.95
C LYS A 464 -31.74 -8.19 65.35
N ASN A 465 -30.73 -7.92 66.18
CA ASN A 465 -29.45 -7.39 65.71
C ASN A 465 -28.67 -8.40 64.87
N LEU A 466 -28.70 -9.68 65.25
CA LEU A 466 -28.12 -10.78 64.47
C LEU A 466 -28.80 -10.88 63.10
N HIS A 467 -30.13 -10.96 63.07
CA HIS A 467 -30.89 -11.06 61.83
C HIS A 467 -30.71 -9.84 60.92
N HIS A 468 -30.62 -8.63 61.48
CA HIS A 468 -30.29 -7.43 60.71
C HIS A 468 -28.87 -7.53 60.10
N SER A 469 -27.89 -8.06 60.83
CA SER A 469 -26.54 -8.31 60.30
C SER A 469 -26.51 -9.41 59.25
N GLU A 470 -27.32 -10.47 59.38
CA GLU A 470 -27.44 -11.52 58.35
C GLU A 470 -28.00 -10.94 57.05
N VAL A 471 -29.06 -10.12 57.13
CA VAL A 471 -29.64 -9.46 55.95
C VAL A 471 -28.63 -8.52 55.29
N GLN A 472 -27.92 -7.68 56.05
CA GLN A 472 -26.85 -6.83 55.50
C GLN A 472 -25.72 -7.66 54.84
N LEU A 473 -25.30 -8.77 55.45
CA LEU A 473 -24.28 -9.66 54.88
C LEU A 473 -24.77 -10.35 53.60
N PHE A 474 -26.04 -10.74 53.53
CA PHE A 474 -26.66 -11.31 52.33
C PHE A 474 -26.77 -10.28 51.19
N GLU A 475 -27.20 -9.05 51.50
CA GLU A 475 -27.23 -7.94 50.55
C GLU A 475 -25.83 -7.61 50.02
N LYS A 476 -24.82 -7.53 50.89
CA LYS A 476 -23.42 -7.27 50.51
C LYS A 476 -22.81 -8.43 49.72
N SER A 477 -23.14 -9.68 50.05
CA SER A 477 -22.75 -10.85 49.26
C SER A 477 -23.36 -10.82 47.86
N LYS A 478 -24.63 -10.39 47.74
CA LYS A 478 -25.32 -10.22 46.46
C LYS A 478 -24.70 -9.09 45.63
N GLU A 479 -24.43 -7.93 46.24
CA GLU A 479 -23.70 -6.82 45.61
C GLU A 479 -22.33 -7.28 45.08
N CYS A 480 -21.57 -8.05 45.87
CA CYS A 480 -20.28 -8.59 45.44
C CYS A 480 -20.44 -9.56 44.25
N SER A 481 -21.48 -10.39 44.24
CA SER A 481 -21.78 -11.29 43.12
C SER A 481 -22.17 -10.54 41.84
N ASP A 482 -23.01 -9.51 41.94
CA ASP A 482 -23.42 -8.69 40.80
C ASP A 482 -22.26 -7.82 40.28
N LEU A 483 -21.43 -7.27 41.17
CA LEU A 483 -20.19 -6.57 40.79
C LEU A 483 -19.19 -7.51 40.10
N THR A 484 -19.02 -8.73 40.58
CA THR A 484 -18.16 -9.75 39.95
C THR A 484 -18.65 -10.05 38.53
N ARG A 485 -19.95 -10.31 38.37
CA ARG A 485 -20.57 -10.57 37.05
C ARG A 485 -20.44 -9.38 36.08
N LEU A 486 -20.57 -8.15 36.58
CA LEU A 486 -20.35 -6.93 35.78
C LEU A 486 -18.87 -6.78 35.36
N LEU A 487 -17.94 -7.09 36.26
CA LEU A 487 -16.49 -7.02 35.99
C LEU A 487 -16.07 -8.10 34.99
N GLU A 488 -16.58 -9.33 35.11
CA GLU A 488 -16.39 -10.40 34.11
C GLU A 488 -16.93 -10.01 32.73
N ALA A 489 -18.14 -9.43 32.66
CA ALA A 489 -18.72 -8.95 31.42
C ALA A 489 -17.88 -7.82 30.78
N ALA A 490 -17.39 -6.88 31.58
CA ALA A 490 -16.52 -5.80 31.13
C ALA A 490 -15.16 -6.34 30.63
N VAL A 491 -14.56 -7.31 31.33
CA VAL A 491 -13.32 -7.99 30.92
C VAL A 491 -13.52 -8.80 29.64
N TYR A 492 -14.67 -9.47 29.47
CA TYR A 492 -15.01 -10.20 28.25
C TYR A 492 -15.17 -9.27 27.05
N GLU A 493 -15.94 -8.18 27.19
CA GLU A 493 -16.11 -7.21 26.11
C GLU A 493 -14.80 -6.47 25.79
N GLY A 494 -13.99 -6.14 26.79
CA GLY A 494 -12.64 -5.59 26.60
C GLY A 494 -11.73 -6.54 25.82
N LYS A 495 -11.67 -7.83 26.18
CA LYS A 495 -10.93 -8.86 25.43
C LYS A 495 -11.42 -8.97 23.98
N LYS A 496 -12.74 -8.93 23.76
CA LYS A 496 -13.38 -8.96 22.43
C LYS A 496 -13.03 -7.74 21.58
N GLN A 497 -13.02 -6.53 22.16
CA GLN A 497 -12.62 -5.31 21.47
C GLN A 497 -11.12 -5.31 21.14
N VAL A 498 -10.26 -5.70 22.08
CA VAL A 498 -8.81 -5.86 21.84
C VAL A 498 -8.53 -6.88 20.73
N PHE A 499 -9.27 -7.98 20.68
CA PHE A 499 -9.12 -8.97 19.61
C PHE A 499 -9.58 -8.47 18.24
N ALA A 500 -10.67 -7.70 18.19
CA ALA A 500 -11.16 -7.06 16.96
C ALA A 500 -10.18 -6.00 16.43
N GLU A 501 -9.68 -5.13 17.31
CA GLU A 501 -8.72 -4.09 16.92
C GLU A 501 -7.35 -4.70 16.56
N LYS A 502 -6.90 -5.75 17.27
CA LYS A 502 -5.70 -6.51 16.87
C LYS A 502 -5.81 -7.10 15.46
N LYS A 503 -6.96 -7.67 15.08
CA LYS A 503 -7.21 -8.14 13.71
C LYS A 503 -7.13 -7.00 12.68
N LYS A 504 -7.69 -5.83 13.02
CA LYS A 504 -7.67 -4.63 12.17
C LYS A 504 -6.25 -4.06 12.02
N ILE A 505 -5.46 -4.02 13.09
CA ILE A 505 -4.04 -3.65 13.07
C ILE A 505 -3.24 -4.62 12.20
N THR A 506 -3.32 -5.93 12.41
CA THR A 506 -2.58 -6.93 11.60
C THR A 506 -2.99 -6.92 10.12
N LEU A 507 -4.24 -6.58 9.78
CA LEU A 507 -4.64 -6.37 8.39
C LEU A 507 -4.01 -5.09 7.80
N SER A 508 -3.99 -4.00 8.56
CA SER A 508 -3.36 -2.75 8.14
C SER A 508 -1.84 -2.90 8.00
N GLU A 509 -1.20 -3.63 8.91
CA GLU A 509 0.23 -3.98 8.89
C GLU A 509 0.60 -4.75 7.61
N LYS A 510 -0.17 -5.78 7.24
CA LYS A 510 0.02 -6.51 5.97
C LYS A 510 -0.15 -5.62 4.74
N ASN A 511 -1.09 -4.68 4.77
CA ASN A 511 -1.26 -3.71 3.69
C ASN A 511 -0.07 -2.74 3.59
N PHE A 512 0.51 -2.32 4.72
CA PHE A 512 1.73 -1.51 4.73
C PHE A 512 2.95 -2.32 4.27
N GLN A 513 3.14 -3.55 4.73
CA GLN A 513 4.21 -4.45 4.28
C GLN A 513 4.16 -4.66 2.76
N LYS A 514 2.98 -4.92 2.20
CA LYS A 514 2.81 -4.99 0.74
C LYS A 514 3.23 -3.67 0.07
N LYS A 515 2.75 -2.53 0.56
CA LYS A 515 3.07 -1.23 -0.05
C LYS A 515 4.57 -0.88 0.05
N VAL A 516 5.27 -1.33 1.08
CA VAL A 516 6.74 -1.22 1.16
C VAL A 516 7.39 -2.06 0.07
N MET A 517 7.00 -3.33 -0.09
CA MET A 517 7.51 -4.20 -1.15
C MET A 517 7.22 -3.65 -2.56
N ASP A 518 6.03 -3.11 -2.81
CA ASP A 518 5.67 -2.47 -4.07
C ASP A 518 6.60 -1.26 -4.36
N LEU A 519 6.92 -0.44 -3.34
CA LEU A 519 7.83 0.70 -3.45
C LEU A 519 9.31 0.31 -3.57
N GLU A 520 9.74 -0.79 -2.95
CA GLU A 520 11.10 -1.34 -3.10
C GLU A 520 11.36 -1.83 -4.53
N ILE A 521 10.34 -2.42 -5.16
CA ILE A 521 10.37 -2.80 -6.59
C ILE A 521 10.47 -1.55 -7.48
N GLU A 522 9.65 -0.52 -7.23
CA GLU A 522 9.71 0.74 -7.99
C GLU A 522 11.08 1.44 -7.82
N LEU A 523 11.62 1.48 -6.59
CA LEU A 523 12.96 2.02 -6.32
C LEU A 523 14.05 1.24 -7.07
N SER A 524 13.93 -0.08 -7.17
CA SER A 524 14.86 -0.93 -7.91
C SER A 524 14.81 -0.64 -9.42
N MET A 525 13.60 -0.53 -9.99
CA MET A 525 13.41 -0.14 -11.39
C MET A 525 13.99 1.25 -11.68
N LYS A 526 13.71 2.24 -10.82
CA LYS A 526 14.20 3.62 -10.99
C LYS A 526 15.73 3.72 -10.87
N LYS A 527 16.36 2.90 -10.01
CA LYS A 527 17.83 2.78 -9.97
C LYS A 527 18.40 2.18 -11.27
N GLU A 528 17.71 1.25 -11.91
CA GLU A 528 18.16 0.66 -13.18
C GLU A 528 17.97 1.64 -14.36
N GLU A 529 16.83 2.33 -14.42
CA GLU A 529 16.62 3.45 -15.35
C GLU A 529 17.72 4.52 -15.20
N GLN A 530 18.08 4.88 -13.96
CA GLN A 530 19.16 5.83 -13.68
C GLN A 530 20.51 5.34 -14.22
N LYS A 531 20.89 4.06 -13.99
CA LYS A 531 22.14 3.51 -14.56
C LYS A 531 22.15 3.59 -16.08
N GLN A 532 21.04 3.25 -16.74
CA GLN A 532 20.92 3.29 -18.20
C GLN A 532 21.06 4.72 -18.73
N ILE A 533 20.42 5.71 -18.09
CA ILE A 533 20.56 7.13 -18.43
C ILE A 533 22.01 7.60 -18.22
N THR A 534 22.64 7.28 -17.08
CA THR A 534 24.05 7.62 -16.82
C THR A 534 25.00 6.98 -17.83
N TYR A 535 24.75 5.72 -18.23
CA TYR A 535 25.52 5.06 -19.29
C TYR A 535 25.40 5.82 -20.62
N VAL A 536 24.17 6.09 -21.08
CA VAL A 536 23.90 6.84 -22.32
C VAL A 536 24.54 8.22 -22.30
N LEU A 537 24.38 8.98 -21.20
CA LEU A 537 25.03 10.28 -21.02
C LEU A 537 26.55 10.15 -21.17
N SER A 538 27.20 9.23 -20.45
CA SER A 538 28.65 9.02 -20.53
C SER A 538 29.14 8.61 -21.93
N THR A 539 28.28 7.99 -22.75
CA THR A 539 28.61 7.68 -24.16
C THR A 539 28.44 8.89 -25.07
N SER A 540 27.41 9.72 -24.86
CA SER A 540 27.23 10.97 -25.60
C SER A 540 28.28 12.02 -25.26
N GLU A 541 28.68 12.15 -23.98
CA GLU A 541 29.78 13.01 -23.55
C GLU A 541 31.10 12.62 -24.23
N LYS A 542 31.42 11.32 -24.30
CA LYS A 542 32.60 10.82 -25.03
C LYS A 542 32.52 11.10 -26.53
N TYR A 543 31.34 10.94 -27.14
CA TYR A 543 31.13 11.25 -28.55
C TYR A 543 31.33 12.74 -28.85
N TYR A 544 30.70 13.63 -28.08
CA TYR A 544 30.85 15.07 -28.26
C TYR A 544 32.27 15.56 -27.91
N HIS A 545 32.94 14.96 -26.92
CA HIS A 545 34.34 15.25 -26.62
C HIS A 545 35.27 14.86 -27.78
N LEU A 546 35.05 13.71 -28.42
CA LEU A 546 35.79 13.30 -29.62
C LEU A 546 35.53 14.28 -30.78
N GLN A 547 34.26 14.59 -31.07
CA GLN A 547 33.88 15.54 -32.12
C GLN A 547 34.48 16.94 -31.89
N MET A 548 34.50 17.43 -30.64
CA MET A 548 35.17 18.69 -30.28
C MET A 548 36.67 18.63 -30.51
N LYS A 549 37.32 17.50 -30.22
CA LYS A 549 38.75 17.30 -30.44
C LYS A 549 39.11 17.23 -31.93
N ASP A 550 38.27 16.60 -32.75
CA ASP A 550 38.44 16.55 -34.20
C ASP A 550 38.25 17.95 -34.83
N MET A 551 37.26 18.72 -34.36
CA MET A 551 37.10 20.13 -34.75
C MET A 551 38.28 21.00 -34.30
N GLN A 552 38.81 20.80 -33.10
CA GLN A 552 40.01 21.49 -32.63
C GLN A 552 41.21 21.19 -33.54
N HIS A 553 41.49 19.92 -33.85
CA HIS A 553 42.57 19.55 -34.76
C HIS A 553 42.41 20.16 -36.16
N SER A 554 41.18 20.23 -36.68
CA SER A 554 40.89 20.88 -37.96
C SER A 554 41.11 22.40 -37.92
N LEU A 555 40.77 23.04 -36.79
CA LEU A 555 41.07 24.46 -36.55
C LEU A 555 42.57 24.70 -36.40
N ASP A 556 43.28 23.89 -35.61
CA ASP A 556 44.73 23.95 -35.46
C ASP A 556 45.43 23.76 -36.83
N GLN A 557 44.93 22.85 -37.66
CA GLN A 557 45.46 22.59 -39.00
C GLN A 557 45.23 23.78 -39.95
N THR A 558 44.04 24.38 -39.95
CA THR A 558 43.73 25.56 -40.78
C THR A 558 44.44 26.82 -40.26
N GLU A 559 44.65 26.96 -38.96
CA GLU A 559 45.48 28.03 -38.40
C GLU A 559 46.95 27.84 -38.79
N ASN A 560 47.51 26.63 -38.70
CA ASN A 560 48.88 26.35 -39.18
C ASN A 560 49.04 26.66 -40.68
N GLN A 561 48.04 26.33 -41.51
CA GLN A 561 48.02 26.72 -42.92
C GLN A 561 47.95 28.24 -43.10
N ASN A 562 47.14 28.94 -42.32
CA ASN A 562 47.02 30.41 -42.35
C ASN A 562 48.32 31.09 -41.90
N GLN A 563 48.97 30.61 -40.84
CA GLN A 563 50.31 31.06 -40.42
C GLN A 563 51.36 30.78 -41.49
N GLY A 564 51.27 29.65 -42.21
CA GLY A 564 52.11 29.34 -43.36
C GLY A 564 51.90 30.33 -44.52
N ALA A 565 50.66 30.61 -44.88
CA ALA A 565 50.30 31.62 -45.87
C ALA A 565 50.74 33.03 -45.44
N GLN A 566 50.62 33.38 -44.17
CA GLN A 566 51.07 34.66 -43.61
C GLN A 566 52.59 34.81 -43.68
N LYS A 567 53.35 33.74 -43.36
CA LYS A 567 54.82 33.68 -43.56
C LYS A 567 55.19 33.81 -45.04
N TYR A 568 54.44 33.18 -45.94
CA TYR A 568 54.66 33.32 -47.39
C TYR A 568 54.35 34.74 -47.90
N VAL A 569 53.29 35.39 -47.39
CA VAL A 569 52.99 36.80 -47.69
C VAL A 569 54.05 37.74 -47.11
N GLN A 570 54.61 37.45 -45.92
CA GLN A 570 55.76 38.17 -45.38
C GLN A 570 57.00 38.01 -46.25
N PHE A 571 57.30 36.78 -46.70
CA PHE A 571 58.37 36.51 -47.65
C PHE A 571 58.17 37.31 -48.96
N LEU A 572 57.00 37.21 -49.59
CA LEU A 572 56.69 37.98 -50.81
C LEU A 572 56.82 39.49 -50.61
N LYS A 573 56.40 40.03 -49.46
CA LYS A 573 56.59 41.46 -49.14
C LYS A 573 58.07 41.83 -49.00
N ALA A 574 58.89 40.99 -48.35
CA ALA A 574 60.32 41.22 -48.22
C ALA A 574 61.06 41.10 -49.56
N THR A 575 60.70 40.11 -50.40
CA THR A 575 61.23 39.96 -51.76
C THR A 575 60.80 41.10 -52.67
N TYR A 576 59.57 41.61 -52.53
CA TYR A 576 59.12 42.77 -53.30
C TYR A 576 59.88 44.04 -52.90
N ALA A 577 60.05 44.30 -51.59
CA ALA A 577 60.87 45.42 -51.13
C ALA A 577 62.31 45.33 -51.69
N THR A 578 62.96 44.18 -51.55
CA THR A 578 64.33 43.95 -52.07
C THR A 578 64.45 43.86 -53.61
N MET A 579 63.37 44.04 -54.37
CA MET A 579 63.40 44.18 -55.84
C MET A 579 62.92 45.55 -56.35
N PHE A 580 62.38 46.41 -55.48
CA PHE A 580 61.78 47.70 -55.87
C PHE A 580 62.20 48.89 -54.97
N GLU A 581 63.08 48.67 -53.99
CA GLU A 581 63.95 49.67 -53.34
C GLU A 581 65.39 49.53 -53.85
#